data_AF-A0A2R8AT12-F1
#
_entry.id   AF-A0A2R8AT12-F1
#
_cell.length_a   1.000
_cell.length_b   1.000
_cell.length_c   1.000
_cell.angle_alpha   90.00
_cell.angle_beta   90.00
_cell.angle_gamma   90.00
#
_symmetry.space_group_name_H-M   'P 1'
#
loop_
_entity.id
_entity.type
_entity.pdbx_description
1 polymer ?
#
loop_
_entity_poly.entity_id
_entity_poly.type
_entity_poly.pdbx_seq_one_letter_code
_entity_poly.pdbx_strand_id
1 'polypeptide(L)'
;MDEELRKLNYGFTGPDRKIGAITLSSEQFQEWSRLMGTVKIGAKNLEAQLEAAMQTERYDLGREKVPDGITSLAKSHRVEMLRNIITAYKQKSRAAHFESNPELYEAWVEYERYEAEAEAERGIAQKGDRENLLLKF
;
A
#
# COMPACT_ATOMS: atom_id res chain seq x y z
N MET A 1 3.59 -21.35 -4.41
CA MET A 1 3.07 -19.98 -4.24
C MET A 1 2.28 -19.50 -5.45
N ASP A 2 2.88 -19.50 -6.64
CA ASP A 2 2.24 -19.00 -7.87
C ASP A 2 0.90 -19.66 -8.21
N GLU A 3 0.73 -20.93 -7.83
CA GLU A 3 -0.51 -21.67 -8.04
C GLU A 3 -1.64 -21.17 -7.11
N GLU A 4 -1.32 -20.84 -5.86
CA GLU A 4 -2.30 -20.31 -4.89
C GLU A 4 -2.69 -18.87 -5.20
N LEU A 5 -1.74 -18.03 -5.62
CA LEU A 5 -2.04 -16.66 -6.07
C LEU A 5 -2.94 -16.67 -7.31
N ARG A 6 -2.70 -17.61 -8.24
CA ARG A 6 -3.57 -17.84 -9.39
C ARG A 6 -4.96 -18.32 -8.99
N LYS A 7 -5.07 -19.27 -8.04
CA LYS A 7 -6.38 -19.75 -7.52
C LYS A 7 -7.21 -18.66 -6.86
N LEU A 8 -6.55 -17.72 -6.18
CA LEU A 8 -7.22 -16.58 -5.55
C LEU A 8 -7.58 -15.45 -6.52
N ASN A 9 -7.18 -15.54 -7.80
CA ASN A 9 -7.24 -14.44 -8.76
C ASN A 9 -6.66 -13.13 -8.18
N TYR A 10 -5.67 -13.25 -7.29
CA TYR A 10 -5.06 -12.13 -6.60
C TYR A 10 -3.69 -11.90 -7.20
N GLY A 11 -3.64 -10.99 -8.18
CA GLY A 11 -2.39 -10.57 -8.80
C GLY A 11 -1.47 -9.93 -7.78
N PHE A 12 -0.21 -10.36 -7.76
CA PHE A 12 0.84 -9.67 -7.01
C PHE A 12 0.83 -8.20 -7.39
N THR A 13 0.57 -7.33 -6.42
CA THR A 13 0.61 -5.88 -6.63
C THR A 13 1.99 -5.39 -6.23
N GLY A 14 2.80 -5.05 -7.23
CA GLY A 14 4.12 -4.47 -7.03
C GLY A 14 4.09 -3.06 -6.42
N PRO A 15 5.25 -2.37 -6.41
CA PRO A 15 5.28 -0.96 -6.05
C PRO A 15 4.48 -0.13 -7.08
N ASP A 16 4.02 1.03 -6.65
CA ASP A 16 3.30 1.94 -7.54
C ASP A 16 4.31 2.73 -8.38
N ARG A 17 3.90 3.12 -9.59
CA ARG A 17 4.68 4.07 -10.42
C ARG A 17 4.69 5.50 -9.85
N LYS A 18 3.90 5.74 -8.80
CA LYS A 18 3.74 7.04 -8.17
C LYS A 18 3.79 6.93 -6.65
N ILE A 19 4.30 7.98 -6.02
CA ILE A 19 4.20 8.20 -4.57
C ILE A 19 3.50 9.55 -4.38
N GLY A 20 2.24 9.53 -3.97
CA GLY A 20 1.40 10.73 -4.02
C GLY A 20 1.27 11.24 -5.46
N ALA A 21 1.57 12.53 -5.68
CA ALA A 21 1.62 13.12 -7.02
C ALA A 21 2.96 12.90 -7.76
N ILE A 22 3.99 12.41 -7.07
CA ILE A 22 5.35 12.25 -7.62
C ILE A 22 5.37 11.02 -8.52
N THR A 23 5.72 11.22 -9.78
CA THR A 23 5.92 10.11 -10.73
C THR A 23 7.38 9.68 -10.67
N LEU A 24 7.61 8.40 -10.36
CA LEU A 24 8.95 7.86 -10.25
C LEU A 24 9.60 7.74 -11.61
N SER A 25 10.91 8.01 -11.66
CA SER A 25 11.71 7.65 -12.83
C SER A 25 11.73 6.13 -13.03
N SER A 26 12.14 5.68 -14.22
CA SER A 26 12.29 4.25 -14.49
C SER A 26 13.28 3.57 -13.53
N GLU A 27 14.39 4.25 -13.21
CA GLU A 27 15.41 3.76 -12.29
C GLU A 27 14.88 3.67 -10.86
N GLN A 28 14.18 4.72 -10.38
CA GLN A 28 13.56 4.72 -9.05
C GLN A 28 12.52 3.61 -8.91
N PHE A 29 11.68 3.41 -9.93
CA PHE A 29 10.71 2.33 -9.93
C PHE A 29 11.35 0.93 -9.94
N GLN A 30 12.41 0.75 -10.73
CA GLN A 30 13.16 -0.52 -10.75
C GLN A 30 13.82 -0.79 -9.39
N GLU A 31 14.40 0.23 -8.77
CA GLU A 31 15.03 0.10 -7.47
C GLU A 31 14.01 -0.21 -6.37
N TRP A 32 12.85 0.47 -6.36
CA TRP A 32 11.79 0.15 -5.41
C TRP A 32 11.24 -1.28 -5.62
N SER A 33 11.15 -1.73 -6.87
CA SER A 33 10.75 -3.11 -7.19
C SER A 33 11.76 -4.13 -6.66
N ARG A 34 13.06 -3.86 -6.84
CA ARG A 34 14.14 -4.68 -6.29
C ARG A 34 14.11 -4.69 -4.77
N LEU A 35 13.93 -3.54 -4.13
CA LEU A 35 13.82 -3.42 -2.67
C LEU A 35 12.62 -4.20 -2.14
N MET A 36 11.46 -4.13 -2.79
CA MET A 36 10.27 -4.88 -2.37
C MET A 36 10.49 -6.39 -2.33
N GLY A 37 11.32 -6.95 -3.22
CA GLY A 37 11.70 -8.37 -3.20
C GLY A 37 12.81 -8.73 -2.21
N THR A 38 13.62 -7.76 -1.76
CA THR A 38 14.85 -8.02 -1.00
C THR A 38 14.80 -7.59 0.46
N VAL A 39 14.00 -6.57 0.80
CA VAL A 39 13.83 -6.14 2.20
C VAL A 39 13.26 -7.29 3.02
N LYS A 40 13.72 -7.38 4.27
CA LYS A 40 13.28 -8.39 5.23
C LYS A 40 12.47 -7.78 6.35
N ILE A 41 11.36 -8.40 6.74
CA ILE A 41 10.67 -8.14 8.00
C ILE A 41 10.93 -9.35 8.90
N GLY A 42 11.58 -9.12 10.05
CA GLY A 42 12.21 -10.21 10.79
C GLY A 42 13.27 -10.91 9.93
N ALA A 43 13.19 -12.24 9.82
CA ALA A 43 14.13 -13.04 9.04
C ALA A 43 13.72 -13.30 7.58
N LYS A 44 12.51 -12.90 7.17
CA LYS A 44 11.90 -13.30 5.89
C LYS A 44 11.78 -12.15 4.92
N ASN A 45 12.02 -12.41 3.64
CA ASN A 45 11.63 -11.50 2.54
C ASN A 45 10.14 -11.71 2.20
N LEU A 46 9.61 -10.90 1.28
CA LEU A 46 8.18 -10.93 0.94
C LEU A 46 7.73 -12.31 0.48
N GLU A 47 8.50 -12.93 -0.41
CA GLU A 47 8.23 -14.27 -0.94
C GLU A 47 8.13 -15.32 0.18
N ALA A 48 9.17 -15.42 1.02
CA ALA A 48 9.20 -16.38 2.12
C ALA A 48 8.11 -16.12 3.18
N GLN A 49 7.71 -14.86 3.37
CA GLN A 49 6.64 -14.51 4.31
C GLN A 49 5.25 -14.88 3.76
N LEU A 50 5.02 -14.67 2.46
CA LEU A 50 3.78 -15.10 1.80
C LEU A 50 3.64 -16.61 1.82
N GLU A 51 4.72 -17.34 1.49
CA GLU A 51 4.73 -18.80 1.54
C GLU A 51 4.44 -19.31 2.95
N ALA A 52 5.11 -18.75 3.95
CA ALA A 52 4.88 -19.14 5.34
C ALA A 52 3.47 -18.83 5.82
N ALA A 53 2.86 -17.72 5.37
CA ALA A 53 1.49 -17.39 5.72
C ALA A 53 0.50 -18.40 5.13
N MET A 54 0.68 -18.79 3.86
CA MET A 54 -0.15 -19.78 3.17
C MET A 54 -0.13 -21.17 3.82
N GLN A 55 0.91 -21.49 4.58
CA GLN A 55 1.05 -22.78 5.29
C GLN A 55 0.35 -22.80 6.66
N THR A 56 -0.21 -21.69 7.13
CA THR A 56 -0.84 -21.64 8.46
C THR A 56 -2.31 -22.06 8.41
N GLU A 57 -2.80 -22.74 9.46
CA GLU A 57 -4.23 -23.06 9.59
C GLU A 57 -5.12 -21.82 9.56
N ARG A 58 -4.59 -20.69 10.08
CA ARG A 58 -5.27 -19.40 10.06
C ARG A 58 -5.53 -18.88 8.65
N TYR A 59 -4.67 -19.21 7.69
CA TYR A 59 -4.85 -18.80 6.31
C TYR A 59 -6.10 -19.46 5.70
N ASP A 60 -6.30 -20.77 5.90
CA ASP A 60 -7.47 -21.48 5.37
C ASP A 60 -8.75 -21.34 6.21
N LEU A 61 -8.75 -20.44 7.20
CA LEU A 61 -9.89 -20.23 8.09
C LEU A 61 -11.11 -19.74 7.28
N GLY A 62 -12.17 -20.56 7.25
CA GLY A 62 -13.39 -20.27 6.50
C GLY A 62 -13.32 -20.55 5.00
N ARG A 63 -12.34 -21.35 4.53
CA ARG A 63 -12.21 -21.77 3.12
C ARG A 63 -13.51 -22.40 2.58
N GLU A 64 -14.21 -23.18 3.40
CA GLU A 64 -15.52 -23.77 3.03
C GLU A 64 -16.63 -22.74 2.81
N LYS A 65 -16.54 -21.55 3.42
CA LYS A 65 -17.54 -20.46 3.27
C LYS A 65 -17.20 -19.50 2.13
N VAL A 66 -15.92 -19.43 1.74
CA VAL A 66 -15.41 -18.51 0.73
C VAL A 66 -14.50 -19.29 -0.25
N PRO A 67 -15.12 -19.96 -1.25
CA PRO A 67 -14.39 -20.77 -2.22
C PRO A 67 -13.42 -19.97 -3.10
N ASP A 68 -12.47 -20.67 -3.68
CA ASP A 68 -11.48 -20.13 -4.62
C ASP A 68 -12.17 -19.57 -5.88
N GLY A 69 -11.59 -18.54 -6.50
CA GLY A 69 -12.01 -18.00 -7.82
C GLY A 69 -13.34 -17.24 -7.90
N ILE A 70 -14.25 -17.33 -6.92
CA ILE A 70 -15.62 -16.78 -7.02
C ILE A 70 -15.79 -15.47 -6.22
N THR A 71 -14.84 -15.15 -5.34
CA THR A 71 -15.06 -14.12 -4.31
C THR A 71 -14.49 -12.75 -4.70
N SER A 72 -15.22 -11.67 -4.39
CA SER A 72 -14.64 -10.33 -4.44
C SER A 72 -13.50 -10.20 -3.43
N LEU A 73 -12.46 -9.44 -3.80
CA LEU A 73 -11.25 -9.21 -3.00
C LEU A 73 -11.53 -8.76 -1.56
N ALA A 74 -12.67 -8.11 -1.32
CA ALA A 74 -13.06 -7.59 -0.02
C ALA A 74 -13.65 -8.63 0.95
N LYS A 75 -13.94 -9.86 0.50
CA LYS A 75 -14.66 -10.87 1.30
C LYS A 75 -13.83 -12.10 1.67
N SER A 76 -12.60 -12.22 1.18
CA SER A 76 -11.74 -13.38 1.45
C SER A 76 -10.70 -13.06 2.53
N HIS A 77 -10.76 -13.78 3.65
CA HIS A 77 -9.77 -13.68 4.73
C HIS A 77 -8.34 -13.90 4.21
N ARG A 78 -8.17 -14.86 3.29
CA ARG A 78 -6.90 -15.16 2.62
C ARG A 78 -6.36 -13.96 1.87
N VAL A 79 -7.21 -13.31 1.07
CA VAL A 79 -6.83 -12.10 0.32
C VAL A 79 -6.45 -10.97 1.27
N GLU A 80 -7.20 -10.78 2.36
CA GLU A 80 -6.88 -9.77 3.37
C GLU A 80 -5.52 -10.03 4.03
N MET A 81 -5.23 -11.27 4.44
CA MET A 81 -3.94 -11.63 5.02
C MET A 81 -2.78 -11.37 4.05
N LEU A 82 -2.90 -11.79 2.79
CA LEU A 82 -1.86 -11.56 1.78
C LEU A 82 -1.68 -10.06 1.50
N ARG A 83 -2.79 -9.31 1.39
CA ARG A 83 -2.76 -7.86 1.20
C ARG A 83 -2.04 -7.16 2.34
N ASN A 84 -2.29 -7.56 3.59
CA ASN A 84 -1.64 -6.98 4.76
C ASN A 84 -0.13 -7.23 4.74
N ILE A 85 0.30 -8.44 4.36
CA ILE A 85 1.73 -8.77 4.18
C ILE A 85 2.34 -7.89 3.09
N ILE A 86 1.75 -7.88 1.89
CA ILE A 86 2.25 -7.07 0.76
C ILE A 86 2.36 -5.58 1.13
N THR A 87 1.35 -5.05 1.82
CA THR A 87 1.32 -3.64 2.26
C THR A 87 2.47 -3.34 3.22
N ALA A 88 2.75 -4.22 4.18
CA ALA A 88 3.85 -4.04 5.12
C ALA A 88 5.22 -4.03 4.41
N TYR A 89 5.43 -4.93 3.46
CA TYR A 89 6.68 -4.95 2.68
C TYR A 89 6.80 -3.75 1.75
N LYS A 90 5.70 -3.28 1.15
CA LYS A 90 5.67 -2.07 0.32
C LYS A 90 6.03 -0.82 1.13
N GLN A 91 5.52 -0.70 2.36
CA GLN A 91 5.89 0.39 3.26
C GLN A 91 7.37 0.32 3.66
N LYS A 92 7.86 -0.87 4.04
CA LYS A 92 9.26 -1.05 4.43
C LYS A 92 10.23 -0.79 3.26
N SER A 93 9.92 -1.30 2.07
CA SER A 93 10.75 -1.05 0.88
C SER A 93 10.72 0.39 0.44
N ARG A 94 9.60 1.11 0.62
CA ARG A 94 9.52 2.55 0.38
C ARG A 94 10.43 3.32 1.34
N ALA A 95 10.42 2.99 2.63
CA ALA A 95 11.34 3.60 3.59
C ALA A 95 12.81 3.38 3.19
N ALA A 96 13.17 2.14 2.83
CA ALA A 96 14.51 1.84 2.32
C ALA A 96 14.84 2.61 1.02
N HIS A 97 13.85 2.84 0.16
CA HIS A 97 14.02 3.59 -1.08
C HIS A 97 14.26 5.09 -0.84
N PHE A 98 13.62 5.65 0.19
CA PHE A 98 13.87 7.00 0.67
C PHE A 98 15.24 7.14 1.33
N GLU A 99 15.66 6.16 2.14
CA GLU A 99 17.02 6.12 2.71
C GLU A 99 18.10 6.08 1.62
N SER A 100 17.86 5.34 0.53
CA SER A 100 18.81 5.26 -0.60
C SER A 100 18.75 6.46 -1.56
N ASN A 101 17.66 7.24 -1.54
CA ASN A 101 17.43 8.38 -2.43
C ASN A 101 16.91 9.59 -1.63
N PRO A 102 17.79 10.35 -0.95
CA PRO A 102 17.38 11.49 -0.14
C PRO A 102 16.59 12.55 -0.91
N GLU A 103 16.94 12.81 -2.18
CA GLU A 103 16.22 13.77 -3.03
C GLU A 103 14.76 13.36 -3.26
N LEU A 104 14.50 12.06 -3.41
CA LEU A 104 13.13 11.55 -3.54
C LEU A 104 12.35 11.70 -2.22
N TYR A 105 13.02 11.52 -1.10
CA TYR A 105 12.43 11.76 0.21
C TYR A 105 12.07 13.24 0.42
N GLU A 106 12.99 14.15 0.09
CA GLU A 106 12.76 15.60 0.16
C GLU A 106 11.57 16.02 -0.72
N ALA A 107 11.52 15.55 -1.97
CA ALA A 107 10.40 15.81 -2.86
C ALA A 107 9.06 15.30 -2.27
N TRP A 108 9.07 14.14 -1.62
CA TRP A 108 7.88 13.61 -0.96
C TRP A 108 7.47 14.45 0.26
N VAL A 109 8.41 14.91 1.08
CA VAL A 109 8.12 15.77 2.24
C VAL A 109 7.50 17.09 1.81
N GLU A 110 8.04 17.73 0.77
CA GLU A 110 7.48 18.96 0.21
C GLU A 110 6.06 18.75 -0.34
N TYR A 111 5.81 17.61 -1.00
CA TYR A 111 4.47 17.25 -1.46
C TYR A 111 3.47 17.09 -0.30
N GLU A 112 3.83 16.35 0.76
CA GLU A 112 2.95 16.17 1.92
C GLU A 112 2.65 17.50 2.62
N ARG A 113 3.66 18.38 2.72
CA ARG A 113 3.50 19.72 3.28
C ARG A 113 2.52 20.55 2.44
N TYR A 114 2.68 20.55 1.12
CA TYR A 114 1.76 21.24 0.22
C TYR A 114 0.32 20.73 0.35
N GLU A 115 0.12 19.41 0.37
CA GLU A 115 -1.23 18.83 0.54
C GLU A 115 -1.83 19.17 1.91
N ALA A 116 -1.03 19.14 2.99
CA ALA A 116 -1.50 19.51 4.32
C ALA A 116 -1.92 20.99 4.40
N GLU A 117 -1.14 21.89 3.79
CA GLU A 117 -1.48 23.32 3.67
C GLU A 117 -2.77 23.50 2.84
N ALA A 118 -2.89 22.81 1.71
CA ALA A 118 -4.08 22.86 0.85
C ALA A 118 -5.34 22.27 1.53
N GLU A 119 -5.20 21.19 2.30
CA GLU A 119 -6.30 20.62 3.10
C GLU A 119 -6.72 21.56 4.21
N ALA A 120 -5.78 22.22 4.89
CA ALA A 120 -6.07 23.24 5.90
C ALA A 120 -6.82 24.42 5.28
N GLU A 121 -6.41 24.91 4.11
CA GLU A 121 -7.10 25.98 3.38
C GLU A 121 -8.51 25.55 2.95
N ARG A 122 -8.70 24.34 2.44
CA ARG A 122 -10.04 23.80 2.11
C ARG A 122 -10.91 23.64 3.35
N GLY A 123 -10.34 23.21 4.47
CA GLY A 123 -11.00 23.07 5.76
C GLY A 123 -11.41 24.42 6.36
N ILE A 124 -10.54 25.43 6.22
CA ILE A 124 -10.82 26.83 6.59
C ILE A 124 -11.89 27.41 5.67
N ALA A 125 -11.81 27.19 4.35
CA ALA A 125 -12.81 27.63 3.38
C ALA A 125 -14.19 27.02 3.68
N GLN A 126 -14.29 25.71 3.95
CA GLN A 126 -15.55 25.08 4.36
C GLN A 126 -16.10 25.60 5.69
N LYS A 127 -15.23 26.00 6.63
CA LYS A 127 -15.64 26.56 7.93
C LYS A 127 -16.08 28.02 7.79
N GLY A 128 -15.37 28.82 7.00
CA GLY A 128 -15.69 30.22 6.69
C GLY A 128 -16.94 30.37 5.82
N ASP A 129 -17.18 29.46 4.87
CA ASP A 129 -18.40 29.44 4.05
C ASP A 129 -19.65 29.10 4.88
N ARG A 130 -19.52 28.27 5.93
CA ARG A 130 -20.60 28.00 6.88
C ARG A 130 -20.92 29.18 7.79
N GLU A 131 -19.91 29.96 8.21
CA GLU A 131 -20.11 31.15 9.05
C GLU A 131 -20.68 32.35 8.27
N ASN A 132 -20.44 32.42 6.95
CA ASN A 132 -21.02 33.47 6.08
C ASN A 132 -22.49 33.23 5.69
N LEU A 133 -23.02 32.02 5.92
CA LEU A 133 -24.44 31.69 5.71
C LEU A 133 -25.32 31.98 6.93
N LEU A 134 -24.75 32.36 8.07
CA LEU A 134 -25.47 32.60 9.34
C LEU A 134 -25.64 34.09 9.71
N LEU A 135 -25.31 35.02 8.79
CA LEU A 135 -25.44 36.47 9.02
C LEU A 135 -26.25 37.22 7.95
N LYS A 136 -27.17 36.52 7.27
CA LYS A 136 -28.25 37.18 6.52
C LYS A 136 -29.59 36.62 7.00
N PHE A 137 -30.40 37.55 7.52
CA PHE A 137 -31.73 37.44 8.15
C PHE A 137 -31.71 37.23 9.66
#